data_AF-A0A7W0LZ76-F1
#
_entry.id   AF-A0A7W0LZ76-F1
#
_cell.length_a   1.000
_cell.length_b   1.000
_cell.length_c   1.000
_cell.angle_alpha   90.00
_cell.angle_beta   90.00
_cell.angle_gamma   90.00
#
_symmetry.space_group_name_H-M   'P 1'
#
loop_
_entity.id
_entity.type
_entity.pdbx_description
1 polymer ?
#
loop_
_entity_poly.entity_id
_entity_poly.type
_entity_poly.pdbx_seq_one_letter_code
_entity_poly.pdbx_strand_id
1 'polypeptide(L)'
;MTIADAPTNWPDPPPMSMLEGLLLFAGLPLLAMAVITAMVLVPSLAKGARSQPTQSGGSRSEWFGAPDEVESGASPGGARKQIPGSTSAAPGNPTGGASARW
;
A
#
# COMPACT_ATOMS: atom_id res chain seq x y z
N MET A 1 43.81 -12.91 -33.43
CA MET A 1 42.48 -12.70 -32.82
C MET A 1 41.53 -12.33 -33.95
N THR A 2 40.93 -13.33 -34.59
CA THR A 2 40.05 -13.12 -35.76
C THR A 2 38.64 -12.92 -35.23
N ILE A 3 38.16 -11.68 -35.32
CA ILE A 3 36.74 -11.35 -35.17
C ILE A 3 35.96 -12.22 -36.17
N ALA A 4 34.89 -12.86 -35.72
CA ALA A 4 34.05 -13.67 -36.59
C ALA A 4 33.34 -12.72 -37.58
N ASP A 5 33.52 -12.97 -38.87
CA ASP A 5 32.88 -12.18 -39.92
C ASP A 5 31.40 -12.54 -40.04
N ALA A 6 30.57 -11.59 -40.48
CA ALA A 6 29.17 -11.87 -40.71
C ALA A 6 29.01 -12.83 -41.91
N PRO A 7 28.16 -13.86 -41.82
CA PRO A 7 27.96 -14.79 -42.92
C PRO A 7 27.26 -14.08 -44.09
N THR A 8 27.77 -14.30 -45.31
CA THR A 8 27.36 -13.63 -46.55
C THR A 8 25.91 -13.91 -47.00
N ASN A 9 25.21 -14.79 -46.30
CA ASN A 9 23.85 -15.21 -46.63
C ASN A 9 22.78 -14.61 -45.71
N TRP A 10 23.14 -13.67 -44.82
CA TRP A 10 22.12 -12.99 -44.01
C TRP A 10 21.28 -12.06 -44.89
N PRO A 11 19.94 -12.15 -44.79
CA PRO A 11 19.07 -11.21 -45.47
C PRO A 11 19.32 -9.81 -44.92
N ASP A 12 19.41 -8.83 -45.82
CA ASP A 12 19.52 -7.43 -45.42
C ASP A 12 18.28 -7.05 -44.58
N PRO A 13 18.48 -6.45 -43.40
CA PRO A 13 17.37 -5.97 -42.61
C PRO A 13 16.63 -4.89 -43.40
N PRO A 14 15.29 -4.83 -43.30
CA PRO A 14 14.53 -3.75 -43.92
C PRO A 14 15.05 -2.40 -43.39
N PRO A 15 15.17 -1.39 -44.26
CA PRO A 15 15.68 -0.09 -43.85
C PRO A 15 14.72 0.54 -42.83
N MET A 16 15.21 0.76 -41.61
CA MET A 16 14.49 1.52 -40.59
C MET A 16 14.81 3.01 -40.71
N SER A 17 13.77 3.83 -40.55
CA SER A 17 13.97 5.27 -40.42
C SER A 17 14.56 5.62 -39.04
N MET A 18 15.32 6.71 -38.95
CA MET A 18 15.85 7.19 -37.66
C MET A 18 14.73 7.46 -36.65
N LEU A 19 13.59 7.97 -37.12
CA LEU A 19 12.42 8.24 -36.28
C LEU A 19 11.83 6.95 -35.71
N GLU A 20 11.70 5.92 -36.54
CA GLU A 20 11.21 4.60 -36.11
C GLU A 20 12.14 3.98 -35.06
N GLY A 21 13.46 4.02 -35.29
CA GLY A 21 14.44 3.57 -34.30
C GLY A 21 14.33 4.33 -32.98
N LEU A 22 14.15 5.65 -33.02
CA LEU A 22 13.99 6.48 -31.82
C LEU A 22 12.68 6.18 -31.07
N LEU A 23 11.57 5.98 -31.79
CA LEU A 23 10.30 5.58 -31.19
C LEU A 23 10.38 4.20 -30.53
N LEU A 24 11.07 3.24 -31.15
CA LEU A 24 11.24 1.92 -30.55
C LEU A 24 12.15 1.99 -29.33
N PHE A 25 13.28 2.70 -29.41
CA PHE A 25 14.25 2.77 -28.33
C PHE A 25 13.77 3.58 -27.13
N ALA A 26 13.15 4.74 -27.35
CA ALA A 26 12.70 5.64 -26.28
C ALA A 26 11.20 5.56 -26.03
N GLY A 27 10.39 5.37 -27.07
CA GLY A 27 8.94 5.29 -26.94
C GLY A 27 8.48 4.00 -26.25
N LEU A 28 9.09 2.85 -26.54
CA LEU A 28 8.73 1.59 -25.86
C LEU A 28 8.95 1.64 -24.33
N PRO A 29 10.11 2.07 -23.80
CA PRO A 29 10.28 2.16 -22.35
C PRO A 29 9.37 3.22 -21.73
N LEU A 30 9.16 4.38 -22.38
CA LEU A 30 8.22 5.41 -21.91
C LEU A 30 6.79 4.89 -21.85
N LEU A 31 6.35 4.14 -22.87
CA LEU A 31 5.03 3.52 -22.91
C LEU A 31 4.87 2.52 -21.78
N ALA A 32 5.86 1.65 -21.57
CA ALA A 32 5.85 0.70 -20.47
C ALA A 32 5.75 1.41 -19.11
N MET A 33 6.52 2.47 -18.91
CA MET A 33 6.47 3.32 -17.71
C MET A 33 5.07 3.92 -17.52
N ALA A 34 4.46 4.45 -18.58
CA ALA A 34 3.13 5.03 -18.54
C ALA A 34 2.05 3.99 -18.20
N VAL A 35 2.13 2.78 -18.77
CA VAL A 35 1.19 1.69 -18.48
C VAL A 35 1.29 1.24 -17.03
N ILE A 36 2.51 1.04 -16.52
CA ILE A 36 2.73 0.68 -15.11
C ILE A 36 2.20 1.79 -14.20
N THR A 37 2.52 3.03 -14.52
CA THR A 37 2.06 4.21 -13.78
C THR A 37 0.54 4.29 -13.75
N ALA A 38 -0.12 4.05 -14.88
CA ALA A 38 -1.58 3.98 -14.95
C ALA A 38 -2.13 2.84 -14.10
N MET A 39 -1.59 1.62 -14.18
CA MET A 39 -2.04 0.51 -13.33
C MET A 39 -1.91 0.79 -11.83
N VAL A 40 -0.92 1.58 -11.43
CA VAL A 40 -0.70 1.93 -10.01
C VAL A 40 -1.58 3.10 -9.57
N LEU A 41 -1.68 4.17 -10.37
CA LEU A 41 -2.39 5.39 -10.01
C LEU A 41 -3.90 5.29 -10.24
N VAL A 42 -4.35 4.59 -11.28
CA VAL A 42 -5.78 4.48 -11.61
C VAL A 42 -6.60 3.91 -10.45
N PRO A 43 -6.20 2.82 -9.76
CA PRO A 43 -6.94 2.33 -8.60
C PRO A 43 -7.00 3.35 -7.47
N SER A 44 -5.93 4.13 -7.26
CA SER A 44 -5.90 5.18 -6.24
C SER A 44 -6.85 6.33 -6.58
N LEU A 45 -6.96 6.69 -7.85
CA LEU A 45 -7.87 7.74 -8.32
C LEU A 45 -9.31 7.26 -8.32
N ALA A 46 -9.56 5.98 -8.65
CA ALA A 46 -10.89 5.37 -8.64
C ALA A 46 -11.45 5.16 -7.22
N LYS A 47 -10.59 5.10 -6.19
CA LYS A 47 -11.01 4.82 -4.80
C LYS A 47 -11.77 5.95 -4.11
N GLY A 48 -11.94 7.10 -4.78
CA GLY A 48 -12.72 8.23 -4.28
C GLY A 48 -11.99 9.01 -3.18
N ALA A 49 -12.55 10.18 -2.83
CA ALA A 49 -11.98 11.07 -1.83
C ALA A 49 -11.91 10.39 -0.45
N ARG A 50 -10.71 10.40 0.15
CA ARG A 50 -10.48 10.01 1.54
C ARG A 50 -11.38 10.87 2.43
N SER A 51 -12.09 10.26 3.36
CA SER A 51 -13.13 10.86 4.22
C SER A 51 -12.87 12.34 4.50
N GLN A 52 -13.71 13.21 3.93
CA GLN A 52 -13.69 14.62 4.29
C GLN A 52 -14.06 14.73 5.77
N PRO A 53 -13.31 15.50 6.58
CA PRO A 53 -13.65 15.73 7.99
C PRO A 53 -15.07 16.29 8.20
N THR A 54 -15.69 16.83 7.14
CA THR A 54 -17.03 17.43 7.15
C THR A 54 -18.14 16.45 6.77
N GLN A 55 -17.84 15.24 6.27
CA GLN A 55 -18.84 14.21 5.99
C GLN A 55 -19.01 13.33 7.22
N SER A 56 -19.79 13.82 8.18
CA SER A 56 -20.09 13.17 9.47
C SER A 56 -20.99 11.91 9.37
N GLY A 57 -21.24 11.37 8.18
CA GLY A 57 -22.36 10.43 7.95
C GLY A 57 -22.02 9.01 7.49
N GLY A 58 -20.76 8.69 7.20
CA GLY A 58 -20.43 7.45 6.45
C GLY A 58 -19.59 6.40 7.16
N SER A 59 -18.85 6.76 8.22
CA SER A 59 -17.97 5.82 8.90
C SER A 59 -18.72 5.08 10.01
N ARG A 60 -18.70 3.74 9.96
CA ARG A 60 -19.13 2.89 11.07
C ARG A 60 -18.31 3.26 12.31
N SER A 61 -18.95 3.26 13.49
CA SER A 61 -18.24 3.43 14.76
C SER A 61 -17.29 2.26 14.96
N GLU A 62 -16.00 2.50 14.81
CA GLU A 62 -14.95 1.50 15.03
C GLU A 62 -14.13 1.89 16.27
N TRP A 63 -14.10 1.00 17.25
CA TRP A 63 -13.26 1.12 18.43
C TRP A 63 -11.90 0.49 18.12
N PHE A 64 -10.86 1.31 18.01
CA PHE A 64 -9.53 0.87 17.60
C PHE A 64 -8.71 0.13 18.68
N GLY A 65 -9.32 -0.23 19.82
CA GLY A 65 -8.64 -0.95 20.89
C GLY A 65 -7.48 -0.17 21.53
N ALA A 66 -6.98 -0.65 22.66
CA ALA A 66 -5.66 -0.23 23.15
C ALA A 66 -4.61 -1.17 22.52
N PRO A 67 -3.40 -0.68 22.21
CA PRO A 67 -2.30 -1.58 21.87
C PRO A 67 -2.08 -2.53 23.06
N ASP A 68 -2.15 -3.84 22.82
CA ASP A 68 -1.67 -4.82 23.79
C ASP A 68 -0.18 -4.51 24.05
N GLU A 69 0.22 -4.53 25.32
CA GLU A 69 1.63 -4.40 25.68
C GLU A 69 2.41 -5.47 24.91
N VAL A 70 3.37 -5.02 24.11
CA VAL A 70 4.27 -5.84 23.30
C VAL A 70 5.06 -6.79 24.21
N GLU A 71 4.51 -7.97 24.48
CA GLU A 71 5.29 -9.10 24.95
C GLU A 71 5.78 -9.87 23.71
N SER A 72 7.08 -9.75 23.46
CA SER A 72 7.80 -10.51 22.45
C SER A 72 7.50 -12.00 22.57
N GLY A 73 7.16 -12.64 21.45
CA GLY A 73 7.33 -14.08 21.29
C GLY A 73 6.09 -14.84 20.86
N ALA A 74 6.27 -15.68 19.86
CA ALA A 74 5.29 -16.61 19.34
C ALA A 74 4.68 -17.51 20.43
N SER A 75 3.35 -17.64 20.43
CA SER A 75 2.56 -18.88 20.28
C SER A 75 1.23 -18.80 21.07
N PRO A 76 0.14 -19.44 20.59
CA PRO A 76 -1.21 -19.19 21.06
C PRO A 76 -1.58 -20.11 22.22
N GLY A 77 -2.28 -19.57 23.21
CA GLY A 77 -2.99 -20.37 24.20
C GLY A 77 -2.84 -19.87 25.63
N GLY A 78 -3.94 -19.34 26.15
CA GLY A 78 -4.39 -19.56 27.52
C GLY A 78 -3.49 -19.08 28.65
N ALA A 79 -3.78 -17.89 29.18
CA ALA A 79 -3.94 -17.68 30.62
C ALA A 79 -4.50 -16.28 30.88
N ARG A 80 -5.80 -16.20 31.14
CA ARG A 80 -6.38 -15.01 31.78
C ARG A 80 -5.84 -14.96 33.22
N LYS A 81 -4.75 -14.21 33.43
CA LYS A 81 -4.31 -13.87 34.79
C LYS A 81 -5.37 -12.94 35.39
N GLN A 82 -6.08 -13.44 36.40
CA GLN A 82 -6.88 -12.61 37.29
C GLN A 82 -5.94 -11.63 38.00
N ILE A 83 -6.22 -10.34 37.84
CA ILE A 83 -5.56 -9.27 38.58
C ILE A 83 -6.04 -9.37 40.04
N PRO A 84 -5.15 -9.53 41.03
CA PRO A 84 -5.55 -9.49 42.45
C PRO A 84 -5.96 -8.05 42.77
N GLY A 85 -7.28 -7.83 42.87
CA GLY A 85 -7.86 -6.50 43.05
C GLY A 85 -9.30 -6.38 42.55
N SER A 86 -9.86 -7.40 41.89
CA SER A 86 -11.30 -7.43 41.55
C SER A 86 -12.16 -7.79 42.77
N THR A 87 -12.05 -7.03 43.86
CA THR A 87 -13.17 -6.89 44.78
C THR A 87 -14.20 -6.02 44.07
N SER A 88 -15.36 -6.61 43.83
CA SER A 88 -16.58 -6.01 43.27
C SER A 88 -16.64 -4.49 43.49
N ALA A 89 -16.48 -3.72 42.40
CA ALA A 89 -16.72 -2.30 42.44
C ALA A 89 -18.20 -2.07 42.75
N ALA A 90 -18.47 -1.47 43.91
CA ALA A 90 -19.77 -0.92 44.27
C ALA A 90 -20.32 -0.04 43.12
N PRO A 91 -21.65 0.06 42.94
CA PRO A 91 -22.23 0.94 41.93
C PRO A 91 -21.97 2.39 42.35
N GLY A 92 -20.90 2.99 41.84
CA GLY A 92 -20.62 4.40 42.15
C GLY A 92 -19.20 4.93 42.04
N ASN A 93 -18.23 4.24 41.41
CA ASN A 93 -16.89 4.84 41.24
C ASN A 93 -16.57 5.19 39.78
N PRO A 94 -17.08 6.31 39.24
CA PRO A 94 -16.77 6.73 37.88
C PRO A 94 -15.31 7.18 37.80
N THR A 95 -14.48 6.38 37.15
CA THR A 95 -13.08 6.76 36.89
C THR A 95 -13.01 7.56 35.59
N GLY A 96 -12.92 8.89 35.74
CA GLY A 96 -12.36 9.87 34.79
C GLY A 96 -13.09 10.11 33.46
N GLY A 97 -13.19 11.38 33.05
CA GLY A 97 -13.66 11.79 31.72
C GLY A 97 -12.79 12.93 31.18
N ALA A 98 -12.24 12.77 29.97
CA ALA A 98 -11.50 13.81 29.28
C ALA A 98 -12.31 14.29 28.08
N SER A 99 -12.53 15.59 27.97
CA SER A 99 -13.20 16.22 26.83
C SER A 99 -12.36 17.38 26.29
N ALA A 100 -12.44 17.58 24.98
CA ALA A 100 -11.83 18.72 24.29
C ALA A 100 -12.78 19.18 23.18
N ARG A 101 -12.69 20.46 22.82
CA ARG A 101 -13.38 21.06 21.68
C ARG A 101 -12.33 21.69 20.78
N TRP A 102 -12.43 21.43 19.47
CA TRP A 102 -11.57 21.97 18.43
C TRP A 102 -12.41 22.93 17.59
#